data_AF-A0AAV9MXU8-F1
#
_entry.id   AF-A0AAV9MXU8-F1
#
_cell.length_a   1.000
_cell.length_b   1.000
_cell.length_c   1.000
_cell.angle_alpha   90.00
_cell.angle_beta   90.00
_cell.angle_gamma   90.00
#
_symmetry.space_group_name_H-M   'P 1'
#
loop_
_entity.id
_entity.type
_entity.pdbx_description
1 polymer ?
#
loop_
_entity_poly.entity_id
_entity_poly.type
_entity_poly.pdbx_seq_one_letter_code
_entity_poly.pdbx_strand_id
1 'polypeptide(L)'
;MYSTASYGKLQQTILKPLLEVSVPQHPETYNDTTLPIFPSLGDIQSSSESDLCSNFPLEWLEKVQVVLKTGVGQRDKNEAHLISVTSCIRNLIVFSDVSERIHNREFIDVLEGLSEPYLQHPDFGAYQKQRTAYDSGEPIRLSNGGWKLDRFKFLPMINKAYKMRPDASWYVFLEADVYMFWDNLFRFLDQFNGQDMHYFGSATTGSHGRWFAYGGAGMVLSQGLMKDLVGDGTLLSEEYQEWMLADCCGDAVLGYAILDKTGVKVEDLYPMFSGDSLEALGVSEPRWCNPLLSLHRMTADSLRSLWDH
;
A
#
# COMPACT_ATOMS: atom_id res chain seq x y z
N MET A 1 39.48 -46.81 2.62
CA MET A 1 39.94 -47.19 3.97
C MET A 1 40.53 -45.97 4.64
N TYR A 2 40.11 -45.76 5.88
CA TYR A 2 40.28 -44.61 6.76
C TYR A 2 41.74 -44.14 6.97
N SER A 3 41.93 -42.83 7.15
CA SER A 3 42.59 -42.34 8.37
C SER A 3 42.32 -40.84 8.60
N THR A 4 41.89 -40.56 9.83
CA THR A 4 41.50 -39.29 10.45
C THR A 4 42.70 -38.48 10.92
N ALA A 5 42.64 -37.14 10.86
CA ALA A 5 43.58 -36.27 11.56
C ALA A 5 42.85 -35.21 12.40
N SER A 6 42.84 -35.50 13.71
CA SER A 6 42.86 -34.65 14.91
C SER A 6 42.29 -33.21 14.89
N TYR A 7 41.31 -33.03 15.76
CA TYR A 7 40.91 -31.78 16.39
C TYR A 7 42.06 -31.14 17.18
N GLY A 8 42.23 -29.82 17.04
CA GLY A 8 42.97 -28.95 17.96
C GLY A 8 42.01 -27.97 18.62
N LYS A 9 41.94 -28.00 19.97
CA LYS A 9 41.19 -27.05 20.79
C LYS A 9 41.97 -25.74 20.95
N LEU A 10 41.32 -24.60 20.73
CA LEU A 10 41.63 -23.33 21.36
C LEU A 10 40.32 -22.70 21.86
N GLN A 11 40.20 -22.61 23.19
CA GLN A 11 39.36 -21.68 23.95
C GLN A 11 39.73 -20.23 23.56
N GLN A 12 38.92 -19.17 23.61
CA GLN A 12 37.56 -18.91 24.12
C GLN A 12 37.32 -17.41 23.82
N THR A 13 36.23 -17.05 23.13
CA THR A 13 35.66 -15.70 23.27
C THR A 13 34.15 -15.83 23.19
N ILE A 14 33.50 -15.69 24.34
CA ILE A 14 32.05 -15.67 24.45
C ILE A 14 31.58 -14.36 23.78
N LEU A 15 31.14 -14.45 22.53
CA LEU A 15 30.30 -13.43 21.93
C LEU A 15 28.93 -13.51 22.62
N LYS A 16 28.60 -12.46 23.40
CA LYS A 16 27.22 -12.18 23.80
C LYS A 16 26.34 -12.19 22.54
N PRO A 17 25.19 -12.87 22.50
CA PRO A 17 24.20 -12.62 21.47
C PRO A 17 23.71 -11.19 21.65
N LEU A 18 24.02 -10.32 20.69
CA LEU A 18 23.37 -9.02 20.57
C LEU A 18 22.03 -9.24 19.88
N LEU A 19 20.98 -8.80 20.59
CA LEU A 19 19.62 -8.52 20.11
C LEU A 19 18.84 -9.74 19.58
N GLU A 20 18.01 -10.31 20.46
CA GLU A 20 16.75 -10.91 20.03
C GLU A 20 15.98 -9.86 19.23
N VAL A 21 15.88 -10.08 17.91
CA VAL A 21 14.97 -9.32 17.06
C VAL A 21 13.56 -9.76 17.46
N SER A 22 12.84 -8.92 18.20
CA SER A 22 11.45 -9.18 18.51
C SER A 22 10.65 -9.16 17.21
N VAL A 23 10.03 -10.29 16.90
CA VAL A 23 8.98 -10.41 15.88
C VAL A 23 7.90 -9.38 16.20
N PRO A 24 7.35 -8.63 15.22
CA PRO A 24 6.20 -7.75 15.46
C PRO A 24 5.10 -8.54 16.17
N GLN A 25 4.70 -8.09 17.35
CA GLN A 25 3.60 -8.72 18.08
C GLN A 25 2.30 -8.41 17.33
N HIS A 26 1.48 -9.43 17.08
CA HIS A 26 0.10 -9.22 16.63
C HIS A 26 -0.61 -8.31 17.64
N PRO A 27 -1.33 -7.26 17.21
CA PRO A 27 -1.99 -6.35 18.13
C PRO A 27 -3.02 -7.08 19.01
N GLU A 28 -2.95 -6.89 20.33
CA GLU A 28 -3.80 -7.54 21.35
C GLU A 28 -5.28 -7.06 21.35
N THR A 29 -5.76 -6.39 20.30
CA THR A 29 -7.06 -5.68 20.31
C THR A 29 -7.98 -6.04 19.14
N TYR A 30 -8.07 -7.32 18.77
CA TYR A 30 -9.13 -7.78 17.86
C TYR A 30 -10.34 -8.26 18.68
N ASN A 31 -11.44 -7.50 18.63
CA ASN A 31 -12.71 -7.96 19.15
C ASN A 31 -13.46 -8.72 18.05
N ASP A 32 -13.68 -10.03 18.25
CA ASP A 32 -14.36 -10.90 17.29
C ASP A 32 -15.86 -10.56 17.08
N THR A 33 -16.42 -9.64 17.86
CA THR A 33 -17.86 -9.29 17.85
C THR A 33 -18.18 -7.93 17.22
N THR A 34 -17.54 -7.61 16.09
CA THR A 34 -17.92 -6.41 15.31
C THR A 34 -19.21 -6.64 14.52
N LEU A 35 -20.10 -5.65 14.48
CA LEU A 35 -21.26 -5.68 13.60
C LEU A 35 -20.84 -5.32 12.16
N PRO A 36 -21.50 -5.87 11.12
CA PRO A 36 -21.29 -5.44 9.74
C PRO A 36 -21.55 -3.94 9.61
N ILE A 37 -20.69 -3.23 8.89
CA ILE A 37 -20.90 -1.80 8.59
C ILE A 37 -21.83 -1.68 7.38
N PHE A 38 -21.74 -2.63 6.44
CA PHE A 38 -22.61 -2.69 5.27
C PHE A 38 -23.99 -3.24 5.66
N PRO A 39 -25.09 -2.65 5.18
CA PRO A 39 -26.45 -3.13 5.45
C PRO A 39 -26.70 -4.51 4.81
N SER A 40 -27.69 -5.24 5.33
CA SER A 40 -28.03 -6.56 4.84
C SER A 40 -28.69 -6.51 3.46
N LEU A 41 -28.36 -7.47 2.58
CA LEU A 41 -28.97 -7.60 1.25
C LEU A 41 -30.50 -7.76 1.28
N GLY A 42 -31.09 -8.16 2.42
CA GLY A 42 -32.52 -8.41 2.58
C GLY A 42 -33.41 -7.17 2.68
N ASP A 43 -32.83 -5.98 2.84
CA ASP A 43 -33.58 -4.72 2.97
C ASP A 43 -33.92 -4.07 1.60
N ILE A 44 -33.56 -4.72 0.49
CA ILE A 44 -33.72 -4.18 -0.86
C ILE A 44 -35.10 -4.56 -1.43
N GLN A 45 -35.99 -3.58 -1.55
CA GLN A 45 -37.12 -3.68 -2.49
C GLN A 45 -36.56 -3.74 -3.91
N SER A 46 -36.91 -4.79 -4.65
CA SER A 46 -36.47 -5.09 -6.00
C SER A 46 -36.43 -3.88 -6.93
N SER A 47 -35.25 -3.29 -7.13
CA SER A 47 -34.97 -2.41 -8.27
C SER A 47 -34.02 -3.14 -9.22
N SER A 48 -34.42 -3.18 -10.48
CA SER A 48 -33.65 -3.68 -11.63
C SER A 48 -32.20 -3.17 -11.59
N GLU A 49 -31.24 -4.09 -11.73
CA GLU A 49 -29.78 -3.83 -11.59
C GLU A 49 -29.46 -2.96 -10.36
N SER A 50 -29.22 -3.63 -9.23
CA SER A 50 -28.80 -3.00 -7.98
C SER A 50 -27.70 -1.98 -8.25
N ASP A 51 -27.93 -0.71 -7.90
CA ASP A 51 -26.86 0.28 -7.80
C ASP A 51 -25.80 -0.31 -6.86
N LEU A 52 -24.66 -0.75 -7.43
CA LEU A 52 -23.58 -1.45 -6.71
C LEU A 52 -23.09 -0.64 -5.50
N CYS A 53 -23.31 0.68 -5.51
CA CYS A 53 -22.91 1.58 -4.45
C CYS A 53 -24.04 1.96 -3.48
N SER A 54 -25.27 1.49 -3.68
CA SER A 54 -26.43 1.81 -2.82
C SER A 54 -26.21 1.43 -1.35
N ASN A 55 -25.52 0.32 -1.11
CA ASN A 55 -25.19 -0.18 0.23
C ASN A 55 -23.78 0.20 0.69
N PHE A 56 -23.03 0.96 -0.12
CA PHE A 56 -21.70 1.39 0.30
C PHE A 56 -21.83 2.45 1.41
N PRO A 57 -21.14 2.32 2.55
CA PRO A 57 -21.27 3.23 3.69
C PRO A 57 -20.49 4.53 3.41
N LEU A 58 -21.09 5.42 2.62
CA LEU A 58 -20.43 6.62 2.09
C LEU A 58 -19.93 7.59 3.17
N GLU A 59 -20.54 7.58 4.35
CA GLU A 59 -20.10 8.36 5.51
C GLU A 59 -18.67 8.00 5.97
N TRP A 60 -18.22 6.77 5.71
CA TRP A 60 -16.84 6.38 6.00
C TRP A 60 -15.82 7.15 5.16
N LEU A 61 -16.20 7.66 3.99
CA LEU A 61 -15.34 8.43 3.11
C LEU A 61 -15.03 9.85 3.65
N GLU A 62 -15.75 10.29 4.69
CA GLU A 62 -15.40 11.50 5.43
C GLU A 62 -14.15 11.27 6.30
N LYS A 63 -14.03 10.08 6.88
CA LYS A 63 -12.94 9.67 7.78
C LYS A 63 -11.77 8.99 7.04
N VAL A 64 -12.06 8.26 5.98
CA VAL A 64 -11.08 7.44 5.25
C VAL A 64 -10.72 8.10 3.91
N GLN A 65 -9.44 8.39 3.73
CA GLN A 65 -8.90 8.78 2.44
C GLN A 65 -8.28 7.58 1.74
N VAL A 66 -8.85 7.19 0.60
CA VAL A 66 -8.32 6.12 -0.25
C VAL A 66 -7.43 6.71 -1.34
N VAL A 67 -6.24 6.14 -1.49
CA VAL A 67 -5.23 6.54 -2.46
C VAL A 67 -4.87 5.35 -3.34
N LEU A 68 -5.07 5.49 -4.65
CA LEU A 68 -4.66 4.51 -5.64
C LEU A 68 -3.36 4.98 -6.30
N LYS A 69 -2.26 4.26 -6.04
CA LYS A 69 -0.99 4.42 -6.76
C LYS A 69 -1.02 3.56 -8.02
N THR A 70 -0.77 4.18 -9.16
CA THR A 70 -0.71 3.49 -10.45
C THR A 70 0.29 4.15 -11.39
N GLY A 71 0.31 3.74 -12.65
CA GLY A 71 1.02 4.38 -13.75
C GLY A 71 0.22 4.27 -15.04
N VAL A 72 0.58 5.10 -16.01
CA VAL A 72 -0.06 5.19 -17.33
C VAL A 72 0.02 3.86 -18.10
N GLY A 73 1.04 3.03 -17.81
CA GLY A 73 1.20 1.71 -18.40
C GLY A 73 0.17 0.68 -17.91
N GLN A 74 -0.56 0.95 -16.82
CA GLN A 74 -1.52 0.01 -16.21
C GLN A 74 -2.97 0.33 -16.58
N ARG A 75 -3.21 0.87 -17.79
CA ARG A 75 -4.53 1.37 -18.21
C ARG A 75 -5.68 0.38 -17.98
N ASP A 76 -5.51 -0.89 -18.35
CA ASP A 76 -6.58 -1.90 -18.18
C ASP A 76 -6.94 -2.10 -16.69
N LYS A 77 -5.94 -2.08 -15.80
CA LYS A 77 -6.14 -2.15 -14.35
C LYS A 77 -6.74 -0.86 -13.79
N ASN A 78 -6.34 0.30 -14.33
CA ASN A 78 -6.92 1.59 -13.96
C ASN A 78 -8.42 1.62 -14.26
N GLU A 79 -8.80 1.24 -15.48
CA GLU A 79 -10.20 1.16 -15.89
C GLU A 79 -10.97 0.14 -15.05
N ALA A 80 -10.39 -1.04 -14.79
CA ALA A 80 -10.98 -2.05 -13.91
C ALA A 80 -11.26 -1.51 -12.50
N HIS A 81 -10.27 -0.90 -11.84
CA HIS A 81 -10.46 -0.31 -10.51
C HIS A 81 -11.61 0.70 -10.47
N LEU A 82 -11.65 1.62 -11.44
CA LEU A 82 -12.64 2.69 -11.48
C LEU A 82 -14.08 2.20 -11.64
N ILE A 83 -14.28 1.04 -12.26
CA ILE A 83 -15.62 0.45 -12.43
C ILE A 83 -15.91 -0.68 -11.42
N SER A 84 -14.91 -1.13 -10.65
CA SER A 84 -15.07 -2.17 -9.64
C SER A 84 -14.62 -1.72 -8.24
N VAL A 85 -13.42 -2.11 -7.80
CA VAL A 85 -12.93 -1.98 -6.41
C VAL A 85 -13.04 -0.55 -5.88
N THR A 86 -12.82 0.48 -6.69
CA THR A 86 -12.88 1.88 -6.24
C THR A 86 -14.09 2.65 -6.79
N SER A 87 -15.03 1.96 -7.43
CA SER A 87 -16.21 2.56 -8.08
C SER A 87 -17.04 3.43 -7.12
N CYS A 88 -17.26 2.95 -5.89
CA CYS A 88 -18.05 3.65 -4.87
C CYS A 88 -17.25 4.70 -4.07
N ILE A 89 -15.92 4.77 -4.26
CA ILE A 89 -15.04 5.65 -3.49
C ILE A 89 -15.09 7.06 -4.09
N ARG A 90 -16.02 7.89 -3.60
CA ARG A 90 -16.27 9.24 -4.13
C ARG A 90 -15.09 10.20 -3.96
N ASN A 91 -14.31 10.06 -2.88
CA ASN A 91 -13.13 10.86 -2.58
C ASN A 91 -11.79 10.22 -3.01
N LEU A 92 -11.80 9.29 -3.98
CA LEU A 92 -10.58 8.63 -4.44
C LEU A 92 -9.55 9.64 -4.94
N ILE A 93 -8.32 9.54 -4.43
CA ILE A 93 -7.14 10.20 -5.00
C ILE A 93 -6.37 9.17 -5.81
N VAL A 94 -6.04 9.50 -7.05
CA VAL A 94 -5.23 8.62 -7.91
C VAL A 94 -3.90 9.30 -8.19
N PHE A 95 -2.80 8.68 -7.78
CA PHE A 95 -1.45 9.13 -8.10
C PHE A 95 -0.86 8.25 -9.20
N SER A 96 -0.36 8.90 -10.25
CA SER A 96 0.19 8.30 -11.46
C SER A 96 1.58 8.89 -11.77
N ASP A 97 2.18 8.42 -12.86
CA ASP A 97 3.40 8.99 -13.49
C ASP A 97 3.07 9.97 -14.63
N VAL A 98 1.79 10.23 -14.90
CA VAL A 98 1.33 11.22 -15.87
C VAL A 98 0.05 11.88 -15.35
N SER A 99 -0.10 13.18 -15.63
CA SER A 99 -1.35 13.90 -15.37
C SER A 99 -2.35 13.59 -16.47
N GLU A 100 -3.45 12.91 -16.11
CA GLU A 100 -4.50 12.54 -17.08
C GLU A 100 -5.89 12.51 -16.45
N ARG A 101 -6.90 12.31 -17.30
CA ARG A 101 -8.29 12.13 -16.85
C ARG A 101 -8.89 10.89 -17.51
N ILE A 102 -9.13 9.86 -16.71
CA ILE A 102 -9.81 8.64 -17.15
C ILE A 102 -11.23 8.69 -16.62
N HIS A 103 -12.21 8.63 -17.53
CA HIS A 103 -13.62 8.91 -17.24
C HIS A 103 -13.80 10.26 -16.51
N ASN A 104 -14.28 10.24 -15.27
CA ASN A 104 -14.47 11.42 -14.42
C ASN A 104 -13.49 11.49 -13.25
N ARG A 105 -12.36 10.78 -13.33
CA ARG A 105 -11.31 10.78 -12.30
C ARG A 105 -10.03 11.41 -12.82
N GLU A 106 -9.47 12.28 -11.98
CA GLU A 106 -8.16 12.88 -12.19
C GLU A 106 -7.08 11.93 -11.71
N PHE A 107 -6.05 11.76 -12.54
CA PHE A 107 -4.84 11.02 -12.23
C PHE A 107 -3.75 12.07 -12.07
N ILE A 108 -3.19 12.17 -10.87
CA ILE A 108 -2.26 13.22 -10.50
C ILE A 108 -0.84 12.72 -10.71
N ASP A 109 -0.05 13.43 -11.50
CA ASP A 109 1.39 13.18 -11.59
C ASP A 109 2.06 13.45 -10.25
N VAL A 110 2.48 12.38 -9.58
CA VAL A 110 3.14 12.49 -8.26
C VAL A 110 4.65 12.67 -8.39
N LEU A 111 5.21 12.39 -9.57
CA LEU A 111 6.63 12.53 -9.88
C LEU A 111 6.96 13.94 -10.40
N GLU A 112 5.96 14.67 -10.87
CA GLU A 112 6.11 16.07 -11.22
C GLU A 112 6.58 16.91 -10.03
N GLY A 113 7.68 17.65 -10.25
CA GLY A 113 8.28 18.53 -9.25
C GLY A 113 9.39 17.90 -8.42
N LEU A 114 9.73 16.62 -8.63
CA LEU A 114 10.92 16.03 -8.00
C LEU A 114 12.21 16.73 -8.45
N SER A 115 13.13 16.92 -7.52
CA SER A 115 14.39 17.66 -7.72
C SER A 115 15.35 16.98 -8.70
N GLU A 116 16.32 17.75 -9.22
CA GLU A 116 17.31 17.32 -10.22
C GLU A 116 18.00 15.96 -9.96
N PRO A 117 18.38 15.58 -8.73
CA PRO A 117 18.97 14.26 -8.46
C PRO A 117 18.09 13.08 -8.89
N TYR A 118 16.76 13.22 -8.80
CA TYR A 118 15.83 12.23 -9.32
C TYR A 118 15.84 12.21 -10.84
N LEU A 119 15.78 13.38 -11.47
CA LEU A 119 15.75 13.53 -12.94
C LEU A 119 16.99 12.93 -13.62
N GLN A 120 18.13 12.96 -12.93
CA GLN A 120 19.39 12.38 -13.41
C GLN A 120 19.53 10.88 -13.10
N HIS A 121 18.66 10.31 -12.27
CA HIS A 121 18.76 8.91 -11.88
C HIS A 121 18.36 7.98 -13.06
N PRO A 122 19.14 6.92 -13.36
CA PRO A 122 18.86 6.03 -14.50
C PRO A 122 17.44 5.43 -14.49
N ASP A 123 16.96 5.03 -13.31
CA ASP A 123 15.60 4.47 -13.14
C ASP A 123 14.48 5.51 -13.35
N PHE A 124 14.80 6.81 -13.29
CA PHE A 124 13.88 7.89 -13.61
C PHE A 124 13.81 8.17 -15.13
N GLY A 125 14.75 7.65 -15.92
CA GLY A 125 14.77 7.83 -17.38
C GLY A 125 13.53 7.28 -18.10
N ALA A 126 12.75 6.40 -17.46
CA ALA A 126 11.47 5.93 -17.98
C ALA A 126 10.38 7.03 -17.95
N TYR A 127 10.40 7.94 -16.98
CA TYR A 127 9.38 8.97 -16.80
C TYR A 127 9.32 9.94 -17.99
N GLN A 128 10.45 10.52 -18.39
CA GLN A 128 10.48 11.43 -19.54
C GLN A 128 10.03 10.76 -20.84
N LYS A 129 10.40 9.48 -21.03
CA LYS A 129 9.98 8.70 -22.20
C LYS A 129 8.48 8.44 -22.20
N GLN A 130 7.91 8.07 -21.06
CA GLN A 130 6.48 7.83 -20.90
C GLN A 130 5.67 9.11 -21.12
N ARG A 131 6.11 10.23 -20.53
CA ARG A 131 5.47 11.54 -20.72
C ARG A 131 5.50 11.99 -22.18
N THR A 132 6.66 11.87 -22.85
CA THR A 132 6.78 12.22 -24.28
C THR A 132 5.89 11.34 -25.16
N ALA A 133 5.84 10.03 -24.88
CA ALA A 133 4.97 9.11 -25.61
C ALA A 133 3.49 9.43 -25.38
N TYR A 134 3.10 9.73 -24.15
CA TYR A 134 1.74 10.17 -23.80
C TYR A 134 1.36 11.44 -24.54
N ASP A 135 2.19 12.48 -24.49
CA ASP A 135 1.95 13.78 -25.14
C ASP A 135 1.85 13.65 -26.67
N SER A 136 2.53 12.65 -27.24
CA SER A 136 2.53 12.36 -28.69
C SER A 136 1.41 11.40 -29.11
N GLY A 137 0.61 10.86 -28.17
CA GLY A 137 -0.41 9.85 -28.45
C GLY A 137 0.16 8.47 -28.85
N GLU A 138 1.44 8.22 -28.56
CA GLU A 138 2.12 6.97 -28.87
C GLU A 138 1.77 5.88 -27.83
N PRO A 139 1.75 4.59 -28.22
CA PRO A 139 1.50 3.51 -27.28
C PRO A 139 2.55 3.45 -26.18
N ILE A 140 2.12 3.61 -24.93
CA ILE A 140 3.00 3.49 -23.77
C ILE A 140 3.09 2.02 -23.38
N ARG A 141 4.19 1.39 -23.76
CA ARG A 141 4.49 0.02 -23.35
C ARG A 141 5.14 0.03 -21.98
N LEU A 142 4.72 -0.87 -21.09
CA LEU A 142 5.50 -1.19 -19.89
C LEU A 142 6.90 -1.59 -20.35
N SER A 143 7.89 -0.78 -20.04
CA SER A 143 9.28 -1.21 -20.16
C SER A 143 9.54 -2.28 -19.10
N ASN A 144 10.49 -3.19 -19.38
CA ASN A 144 11.09 -4.04 -18.36
C ASN A 144 11.82 -3.15 -17.35
N GLY A 145 11.07 -2.58 -16.41
CA GLY A 145 11.53 -1.51 -15.53
C GLY A 145 10.47 -0.50 -15.09
N GLY A 146 9.18 -0.63 -15.48
CA GLY A 146 8.11 0.24 -14.97
C GLY A 146 8.06 0.30 -13.43
N TRP A 147 8.30 -0.83 -12.76
CA TRP A 147 8.40 -0.91 -11.30
C TRP A 147 9.55 -0.08 -10.70
N LYS A 148 10.63 0.16 -11.47
CA LYS A 148 11.77 0.95 -11.02
C LYS A 148 11.43 2.44 -10.91
N LEU A 149 10.56 2.93 -11.79
CA LEU A 149 10.05 4.29 -11.68
C LEU A 149 9.07 4.41 -10.51
N ASP A 150 8.24 3.39 -10.30
CA ASP A 150 7.20 3.36 -9.27
C ASP A 150 7.74 3.57 -7.85
N ARG A 151 8.98 3.17 -7.57
CA ARG A 151 9.62 3.41 -6.27
C ARG A 151 9.60 4.89 -5.86
N PHE A 152 9.77 5.80 -6.82
CA PHE A 152 9.85 7.24 -6.57
C PHE A 152 8.49 7.87 -6.23
N LYS A 153 7.39 7.15 -6.39
CA LYS A 153 6.04 7.65 -6.11
C LYS A 153 5.71 7.65 -4.61
N PHE A 154 6.31 6.75 -3.82
CA PHE A 154 5.88 6.48 -2.45
C PHE A 154 5.96 7.69 -1.52
N LEU A 155 7.13 8.32 -1.39
CA LEU A 155 7.31 9.46 -0.49
C LEU A 155 6.48 10.70 -0.90
N PRO A 156 6.53 11.19 -2.16
CA PRO A 156 5.73 12.34 -2.53
C PRO A 156 4.22 12.06 -2.46
N MET A 157 3.79 10.80 -2.67
CA MET A 157 2.40 10.39 -2.47
C MET A 157 1.92 10.60 -1.04
N ILE A 158 2.72 10.26 -0.02
CA ILE A 158 2.38 10.49 1.39
C ILE A 158 2.17 11.98 1.65
N ASN A 159 3.14 12.81 1.22
CA ASN A 159 3.05 14.25 1.37
C ASN A 159 1.80 14.84 0.69
N LYS A 160 1.54 14.47 -0.57
CA LYS A 160 0.39 14.98 -1.32
C LYS A 160 -0.93 14.50 -0.73
N ALA A 161 -1.04 13.23 -0.33
CA ALA A 161 -2.25 12.68 0.29
C ALA A 161 -2.63 13.42 1.59
N TYR A 162 -1.65 13.63 2.49
CA TYR A 162 -1.88 14.39 3.72
C TYR A 162 -2.29 15.84 3.43
N LYS A 163 -1.56 16.52 2.55
CA LYS A 163 -1.86 17.91 2.17
C LYS A 163 -3.26 18.09 1.60
N MET A 164 -3.73 17.13 0.80
CA MET A 164 -5.07 17.18 0.20
C MET A 164 -6.17 16.89 1.21
N ARG A 165 -5.90 16.06 2.23
CA ARG A 165 -6.90 15.58 3.20
C ARG A 165 -6.31 15.50 4.60
N PRO A 166 -5.91 16.62 5.23
CA PRO A 166 -5.21 16.58 6.52
C PRO A 166 -6.09 16.09 7.68
N ASP A 167 -7.42 16.18 7.52
CA ASP A 167 -8.40 15.81 8.55
C ASP A 167 -8.89 14.35 8.45
N ALA A 168 -8.40 13.57 7.49
CA ALA A 168 -8.76 12.15 7.39
C ALA A 168 -8.19 11.38 8.59
N SER A 169 -9.01 10.54 9.21
CA SER A 169 -8.58 9.65 10.31
C SER A 169 -7.67 8.52 9.83
N TRP A 170 -7.85 8.08 8.58
CA TRP A 170 -7.14 6.95 7.98
C TRP A 170 -6.78 7.24 6.52
N TYR A 171 -5.58 6.82 6.13
CA TYR A 171 -5.10 6.87 4.75
C TYR A 171 -4.81 5.46 4.27
N VAL A 172 -5.59 4.99 3.30
CA VAL A 172 -5.50 3.65 2.73
C VAL A 172 -4.82 3.73 1.38
N PHE A 173 -3.66 3.12 1.24
CA PHE A 173 -2.87 3.14 0.00
C PHE A 173 -2.95 1.79 -0.70
N LEU A 174 -3.37 1.81 -1.96
CA LEU A 174 -3.53 0.65 -2.83
C LEU A 174 -2.61 0.78 -4.05
N GLU A 175 -2.16 -0.35 -4.60
CA GLU A 175 -1.60 -0.41 -5.94
C GLU A 175 -2.64 -0.91 -6.96
N ALA A 176 -2.36 -0.75 -8.25
CA ALA A 176 -3.31 -1.04 -9.33
C ALA A 176 -3.70 -2.53 -9.49
N ASP A 177 -3.04 -3.44 -8.77
CA ASP A 177 -3.38 -4.86 -8.72
C ASP A 177 -3.70 -5.35 -7.30
N VAL A 178 -4.17 -4.43 -6.46
CA VAL A 178 -4.65 -4.73 -5.12
C VAL A 178 -6.17 -4.74 -5.09
N TYR A 179 -6.78 -5.87 -4.74
CA TYR A 179 -8.20 -5.90 -4.40
C TYR A 179 -8.35 -5.62 -2.90
N MET A 180 -9.33 -4.79 -2.54
CA MET A 180 -9.61 -4.42 -1.15
C MET A 180 -11.04 -4.81 -0.77
N PHE A 181 -11.21 -5.55 0.32
CA PHE A 181 -12.51 -5.90 0.89
C PHE A 181 -12.96 -4.80 1.84
N TRP A 182 -13.71 -3.81 1.32
CA TRP A 182 -14.04 -2.58 2.06
C TRP A 182 -14.83 -2.79 3.36
N ASP A 183 -15.78 -3.73 3.43
CA ASP A 183 -16.48 -4.03 4.70
C ASP A 183 -15.50 -4.49 5.77
N ASN A 184 -14.64 -5.45 5.42
CA ASN A 184 -13.63 -5.96 6.35
C ASN A 184 -12.67 -4.86 6.79
N LEU A 185 -12.22 -4.01 5.87
CA LEU A 185 -11.32 -2.90 6.18
C LEU A 185 -11.98 -1.88 7.12
N PHE A 186 -13.19 -1.42 6.82
CA PHE A 186 -13.85 -0.42 7.66
C PHE A 186 -14.14 -0.97 9.05
N ARG A 187 -14.55 -2.25 9.16
CA ARG A 187 -14.76 -2.91 10.46
C ARG A 187 -13.48 -3.04 11.25
N PHE A 188 -12.37 -3.36 10.57
CA PHE A 188 -11.05 -3.39 11.18
C PHE A 188 -10.67 -2.01 11.71
N LEU A 189 -10.79 -0.95 10.91
CA LEU A 189 -10.42 0.41 11.31
C LEU A 189 -11.31 0.99 12.41
N ASP A 190 -12.57 0.57 12.51
CA ASP A 190 -13.50 0.99 13.58
C ASP A 190 -13.04 0.53 14.98
N GLN A 191 -12.16 -0.48 15.06
CA GLN A 191 -11.63 -0.98 16.33
C GLN A 191 -10.48 -0.13 16.89
N PHE A 192 -9.94 0.80 16.09
CA PHE A 192 -8.76 1.59 16.46
C PHE A 192 -9.06 3.09 16.47
N ASN A 193 -8.27 3.82 17.25
CA ASN A 193 -8.34 5.27 17.27
C ASN A 193 -7.38 5.84 16.22
N GLY A 194 -7.90 6.54 15.20
CA GLY A 194 -7.09 7.15 14.15
C GLY A 194 -6.14 8.27 14.61
N GLN A 195 -6.26 8.75 15.87
CA GLN A 195 -5.32 9.68 16.47
C GLN A 195 -4.05 9.00 17.01
N ASP A 196 -4.11 7.69 17.27
CA ASP A 196 -2.94 6.92 17.69
C ASP A 196 -2.06 6.61 16.48
N MET A 197 -0.77 6.34 16.70
CA MET A 197 0.21 6.17 15.63
C MET A 197 0.27 4.72 15.12
N HIS A 198 -0.64 4.39 14.20
CA HIS A 198 -0.70 3.09 13.54
C HIS A 198 -0.08 3.07 12.14
N TYR A 199 0.68 2.01 11.87
CA TYR A 199 1.23 1.65 10.56
C TYR A 199 0.88 0.19 10.23
N PHE A 200 -0.24 -0.01 9.54
CA PHE A 200 -0.78 -1.33 9.25
C PHE A 200 -0.38 -1.84 7.85
N GLY A 201 -0.06 -3.13 7.76
CA GLY A 201 0.11 -3.83 6.49
C GLY A 201 0.67 -5.24 6.66
N SER A 202 1.14 -5.83 5.57
CA SER A 202 1.90 -7.09 5.62
C SER A 202 3.39 -6.78 5.79
N ALA A 203 3.98 -7.16 6.92
CA ALA A 203 5.37 -6.82 7.18
C ALA A 203 6.33 -7.66 6.33
N THR A 204 7.31 -7.01 5.73
CA THR A 204 8.40 -7.64 4.96
C THR A 204 9.75 -7.10 5.43
N THR A 205 10.77 -7.95 5.39
CA THR A 205 12.14 -7.60 5.77
C THR A 205 12.82 -6.77 4.68
N GLY A 206 13.32 -5.60 5.07
CA GLY A 206 14.18 -4.74 4.27
C GLY A 206 15.66 -4.84 4.65
N SER A 207 16.44 -3.87 4.19
CA SER A 207 17.87 -3.76 4.48
C SER A 207 18.13 -3.50 5.97
N HIS A 208 19.23 -4.05 6.47
CA HIS A 208 19.68 -3.90 7.86
C HIS A 208 18.67 -4.34 8.92
N GLY A 209 17.80 -5.33 8.60
CA GLY A 209 16.82 -5.87 9.54
C GLY A 209 15.65 -4.93 9.84
N ARG A 210 15.48 -3.87 9.05
CA ARG A 210 14.30 -3.00 9.10
C ARG A 210 13.10 -3.72 8.49
N TRP A 211 11.90 -3.39 8.96
CA TRP A 211 10.65 -3.96 8.47
C TRP A 211 9.78 -2.86 7.88
N PHE A 212 9.02 -3.19 6.85
CA PHE A 212 8.11 -2.27 6.16
C PHE A 212 6.85 -3.00 5.71
N ALA A 213 5.76 -2.26 5.49
CA ALA A 213 4.55 -2.83 4.89
C ALA A 213 4.75 -3.04 3.38
N TYR A 214 4.57 -4.27 2.91
CA TYR A 214 4.64 -4.61 1.51
C TYR A 214 3.55 -3.88 0.71
N GLY A 215 3.96 -3.00 -0.22
CA GLY A 215 3.03 -2.14 -0.97
C GLY A 215 1.98 -2.94 -1.76
N GLY A 216 2.37 -4.10 -2.29
CA GLY A 216 1.47 -5.00 -3.01
C GLY A 216 0.34 -5.59 -2.16
N ALA A 217 0.45 -5.62 -0.83
CA ALA A 217 -0.68 -6.02 0.02
C ALA A 217 -1.60 -4.83 0.35
N GLY A 218 -1.24 -3.61 -0.03
CA GLY A 218 -1.81 -2.38 0.50
C GLY A 218 -1.29 -2.05 1.91
N MET A 219 -1.45 -0.80 2.31
CA MET A 219 -1.06 -0.33 3.64
C MET A 219 -2.01 0.75 4.16
N VAL A 220 -2.08 0.91 5.47
CA VAL A 220 -2.88 1.96 6.11
C VAL A 220 -2.02 2.74 7.10
N LEU A 221 -2.11 4.06 7.00
CA LEU A 221 -1.52 5.00 7.96
C LEU A 221 -2.64 5.75 8.69
N SER A 222 -2.54 5.80 10.01
CA SER A 222 -3.40 6.63 10.86
C SER A 222 -3.12 8.13 10.67
N GLN A 223 -4.08 8.99 11.05
CA GLN A 223 -3.86 10.43 11.08
C GLN A 223 -2.74 10.80 12.06
N GLY A 224 -2.71 10.18 13.25
CA GLY A 224 -1.67 10.42 14.25
C GLY A 224 -0.28 10.25 13.64
N LEU A 225 -0.05 9.11 12.97
CA LEU A 225 1.20 8.86 12.28
C LEU A 225 1.46 9.84 11.13
N MET A 226 0.47 10.11 10.29
CA MET A 226 0.64 11.01 9.13
C MET A 226 0.98 12.44 9.57
N LYS A 227 0.38 12.92 10.65
CA LYS A 227 0.65 14.24 11.22
C LYS A 227 2.07 14.34 11.77
N ASP A 228 2.56 13.31 12.47
CA ASP A 228 3.95 13.32 12.97
C ASP A 228 4.97 13.12 11.84
N LEU A 229 4.60 12.40 10.78
CA LEU A 229 5.47 12.14 9.64
C LEU A 229 5.65 13.35 8.71
N VAL A 230 4.57 14.10 8.42
CA VAL A 230 4.59 15.19 7.41
C VAL A 230 3.84 16.45 7.81
N GLY A 231 3.25 16.51 9.00
CA GLY A 231 2.40 17.62 9.45
C GLY A 231 3.16 18.91 9.75
N ASP A 232 4.48 18.84 9.92
CA ASP A 232 5.37 20.01 10.04
C ASP A 232 5.73 20.65 8.69
N GLY A 233 5.25 20.09 7.58
CA GLY A 233 5.55 20.55 6.22
C GLY A 233 6.81 19.94 5.61
N THR A 234 7.45 18.98 6.28
CA THR A 234 8.56 18.18 5.74
C THR A 234 8.20 17.60 4.37
N LEU A 235 9.11 17.70 3.40
CA LEU A 235 9.02 16.99 2.14
C LEU A 235 9.85 15.70 2.20
N LEU A 236 9.20 14.54 2.32
CA LEU A 236 9.89 13.27 2.53
C LEU A 236 10.82 12.91 1.36
N SER A 237 10.44 13.25 0.13
CA SER A 237 11.28 13.07 -1.06
C SER A 237 12.54 13.93 -1.06
N GLU A 238 12.61 14.97 -0.24
CA GLU A 238 13.83 15.77 -0.08
C GLU A 238 14.66 15.23 1.09
N GLU A 239 14.02 15.01 2.24
CA GLU A 239 14.69 14.53 3.46
C GLU A 239 15.30 13.13 3.29
N TYR A 240 14.59 12.21 2.64
CA TYR A 240 15.01 10.82 2.43
C TYR A 240 15.45 10.54 1.00
N GLN A 241 15.92 11.58 0.29
CA GLN A 241 16.34 11.47 -1.10
C GLN A 241 17.41 10.39 -1.31
N GLU A 242 18.45 10.37 -0.47
CA GLU A 242 19.56 9.41 -0.60
C GLU A 242 19.06 7.97 -0.52
N TRP A 243 18.14 7.66 0.41
CA TRP A 243 17.57 6.32 0.54
C TRP A 243 16.71 5.95 -0.66
N MET A 244 15.91 6.90 -1.15
CA MET A 244 15.07 6.70 -2.32
C MET A 244 15.87 6.48 -3.61
N LEU A 245 17.03 7.12 -3.74
CA LEU A 245 17.93 6.92 -4.88
C LEU A 245 18.67 5.57 -4.79
N ALA A 246 19.04 5.14 -3.57
CA ALA A 246 19.86 3.95 -3.34
C ALA A 246 19.08 2.62 -3.28
N ASP A 247 17.88 2.60 -2.70
CA ASP A 247 17.12 1.35 -2.48
C ASP A 247 16.27 0.98 -3.70
N CYS A 248 16.05 -0.32 -3.93
CA CYS A 248 15.23 -0.81 -5.04
C CYS A 248 13.75 -0.42 -4.90
N CYS A 249 13.31 -0.21 -3.66
CA CYS A 249 11.95 -0.51 -3.28
C CYS A 249 11.37 0.66 -2.48
N GLY A 250 10.38 1.35 -3.05
CA GLY A 250 9.86 2.61 -2.50
C GLY A 250 9.01 2.44 -1.24
N ASP A 251 8.31 1.31 -1.12
CA ASP A 251 7.61 0.88 0.09
C ASP A 251 8.58 0.61 1.25
N ALA A 252 9.73 0.02 0.95
CA ALA A 252 10.80 -0.16 1.93
C ALA A 252 11.34 1.19 2.43
N VAL A 253 11.64 2.11 1.52
CA VAL A 253 12.12 3.46 1.88
C VAL A 253 11.07 4.23 2.69
N LEU A 254 9.78 4.10 2.35
CA LEU A 254 8.70 4.67 3.15
C LEU A 254 8.68 4.09 4.57
N GLY A 255 8.76 2.77 4.72
CA GLY A 255 8.84 2.13 6.04
C GLY A 255 10.06 2.59 6.85
N TYR A 256 11.20 2.80 6.20
CA TYR A 256 12.39 3.34 6.85
C TYR A 256 12.20 4.79 7.29
N ALA A 257 11.61 5.63 6.45
CA ALA A 257 11.32 7.03 6.78
C ALA A 257 10.33 7.14 7.94
N ILE A 258 9.29 6.30 7.97
CA ILE A 258 8.35 6.20 9.10
C ILE A 258 9.09 5.86 10.38
N LEU A 259 9.90 4.79 10.36
CA LEU A 259 10.65 4.35 11.54
C LEU A 259 11.64 5.40 12.02
N ASP A 260 12.36 6.04 11.10
CA ASP A 260 13.38 7.04 11.42
C ASP A 260 12.77 8.31 12.01
N LYS A 261 11.71 8.84 11.41
CA LYS A 261 11.10 10.12 11.83
C LYS A 261 10.20 9.99 13.06
N THR A 262 9.52 8.86 13.23
CA THR A 262 8.45 8.70 14.23
C THR A 262 8.72 7.59 15.25
N GLY A 263 9.68 6.69 14.99
CA GLY A 263 9.93 5.51 15.80
C GLY A 263 8.89 4.39 15.65
N VAL A 264 7.84 4.60 14.84
CA VAL A 264 6.75 3.64 14.64
C VAL A 264 7.22 2.49 13.73
N LYS A 265 6.91 1.26 14.13
CA LYS A 265 7.18 0.05 13.34
C LYS A 265 5.92 -0.38 12.63
N VAL A 266 6.08 -1.09 11.51
CA VAL A 266 4.94 -1.77 10.88
C VAL A 266 4.35 -2.79 11.85
N GLU A 267 3.03 -2.74 11.98
CA GLU A 267 2.21 -3.72 12.68
C GLU A 267 1.87 -4.82 11.67
N ASP A 268 2.43 -6.01 11.87
CA ASP A 268 2.27 -7.12 10.93
C ASP A 268 0.89 -7.76 11.03
N LEU A 269 0.14 -7.61 9.95
CA LEU A 269 -1.23 -8.10 9.81
C LEU A 269 -1.34 -9.15 8.69
N TYR A 270 -0.25 -9.80 8.30
CA TYR A 270 -0.38 -11.02 7.50
C TYR A 270 -1.08 -12.12 8.32
N PRO A 271 -2.08 -12.85 7.77
CA PRO A 271 -2.50 -12.90 6.38
C PRO A 271 -3.72 -12.03 6.01
N MET A 272 -4.17 -11.11 6.87
CA MET A 272 -5.31 -10.22 6.59
C MET A 272 -4.98 -9.29 5.41
N PHE A 273 -3.86 -8.57 5.49
CA PHE A 273 -3.27 -7.91 4.32
C PHE A 273 -2.49 -8.96 3.54
N SER A 274 -3.05 -9.48 2.45
CA SER A 274 -2.46 -10.63 1.75
C SER A 274 -1.69 -10.18 0.51
N GLY A 275 -0.40 -10.51 0.48
CA GLY A 275 0.44 -10.37 -0.72
C GLY A 275 0.22 -11.48 -1.78
N ASP A 276 -0.72 -12.39 -1.52
CA ASP A 276 -1.05 -13.53 -2.37
C ASP A 276 -2.12 -13.19 -3.41
N SER A 277 -2.08 -13.89 -4.55
CA SER A 277 -3.15 -13.83 -5.55
C SER A 277 -4.35 -14.68 -5.13
N LEU A 278 -5.50 -14.43 -5.75
CA LEU A 278 -6.72 -15.19 -5.51
C LEU A 278 -6.52 -16.70 -5.69
N GLU A 279 -5.76 -17.11 -6.72
CA GLU A 279 -5.48 -18.52 -7.02
C GLU A 279 -4.49 -19.16 -6.04
N ALA A 280 -3.65 -18.35 -5.40
CA ALA A 280 -2.66 -18.80 -4.41
C ALA A 280 -3.23 -18.85 -2.99
N LEU A 281 -4.47 -18.39 -2.77
CA LEU A 281 -5.13 -18.47 -1.48
C LEU A 281 -5.35 -19.93 -1.07
N GLY A 282 -4.54 -20.37 -0.10
CA GLY A 282 -4.76 -21.62 0.60
C GLY A 282 -5.74 -21.47 1.77
N VAL A 283 -6.26 -22.61 2.23
CA VAL A 283 -6.98 -22.69 3.50
C VAL A 283 -5.96 -22.96 4.60
N SER A 284 -5.93 -22.09 5.61
CA SER A 284 -5.13 -22.27 6.82
C SER A 284 -5.93 -21.79 8.03
N GLU A 285 -5.59 -22.27 9.23
CA GLU A 285 -6.25 -21.83 10.46
C GLU A 285 -6.19 -20.29 10.65
N PRO A 286 -5.04 -19.59 10.42
CA PRO A 286 -5.02 -18.13 10.48
C PRO A 286 -5.96 -17.45 9.49
N ARG A 287 -6.11 -17.97 8.26
CA ARG A 287 -7.02 -17.40 7.25
C ARG A 287 -8.48 -17.72 7.50
N TRP A 288 -8.75 -18.78 8.26
CA TRP A 288 -10.10 -19.14 8.66
C TRP A 288 -10.62 -18.24 9.77
N CYS A 289 -9.74 -17.82 10.69
CA CYS A 289 -10.12 -17.05 11.87
C CYS A 289 -10.00 -15.52 11.69
N ASN A 290 -9.24 -15.05 10.70
CA ASN A 290 -9.03 -13.62 10.48
C ASN A 290 -9.66 -13.17 9.16
N PRO A 291 -10.26 -11.96 9.09
CA PRO A 291 -10.86 -11.47 7.86
C PRO A 291 -9.78 -11.11 6.84
N LEU A 292 -10.01 -11.48 5.59
CA LEU A 292 -9.16 -11.08 4.49
C LEU A 292 -9.44 -9.61 4.14
N LEU A 293 -8.44 -8.75 4.26
CA LEU A 293 -8.54 -7.33 3.95
C LEU A 293 -8.17 -7.04 2.50
N SER A 294 -7.13 -7.67 1.99
CA SER A 294 -6.66 -7.42 0.62
C SER A 294 -6.12 -8.66 -0.08
N LEU A 295 -6.05 -8.56 -1.40
CA LEU A 295 -5.36 -9.49 -2.29
C LEU A 295 -4.47 -8.73 -3.25
N HIS A 296 -3.42 -9.39 -3.73
CA HIS A 296 -2.44 -8.81 -4.64
C HIS A 296 -2.37 -9.56 -5.96
N ARG A 297 -1.63 -9.01 -6.94
CA ARG A 297 -1.40 -9.60 -8.28
C ARG A 297 -2.70 -9.85 -9.04
N MET A 298 -3.72 -9.04 -8.76
CA MET A 298 -5.01 -9.15 -9.42
C MET A 298 -4.90 -8.70 -10.88
N THR A 299 -5.44 -9.50 -11.78
CA THR A 299 -5.62 -9.08 -13.18
C THR A 299 -6.80 -8.11 -13.28
N ALA A 300 -6.85 -7.30 -14.34
CA ALA A 300 -8.00 -6.43 -14.61
C ALA A 300 -9.33 -7.22 -14.63
N ASP A 301 -9.33 -8.43 -15.18
CA ASP A 301 -10.50 -9.32 -15.18
C ASP A 301 -10.88 -9.81 -13.78
N SER A 302 -9.89 -10.14 -12.95
CA SER A 302 -10.14 -10.61 -11.57
C SER A 302 -10.65 -9.48 -10.68
N LEU A 303 -10.14 -8.25 -10.85
CA LEU A 303 -10.64 -7.05 -10.16
C LEU A 303 -12.12 -6.79 -10.45
N ARG A 304 -12.58 -7.07 -11.67
CA ARG A 304 -13.99 -6.91 -12.08
C ARG A 304 -14.85 -8.07 -11.59
N SER A 305 -14.45 -9.30 -11.93
CA SER A 305 -15.23 -10.50 -11.63
C SER A 305 -15.47 -10.71 -10.13
N LEU A 306 -14.49 -10.36 -9.28
CA LEU A 306 -14.64 -10.50 -7.84
C LEU A 306 -15.56 -9.43 -7.21
N TRP A 307 -15.75 -8.29 -7.88
CA TRP A 307 -16.60 -7.21 -7.40
C TRP A 307 -18.08 -7.43 -7.73
N ASP A 308 -18.36 -8.09 -8.86
CA ASP A 308 -19.72 -8.40 -9.32
C ASP A 308 -20.37 -9.57 -8.54
N HIS A 309 -19.66 -10.15 -7.57
CA HIS A 309 -20.06 -11.34 -6.79
C HIS A 309 -19.95 -11.10 -5.29
#